data_AF-A0A1J5V951-F1
#
_entry.id   AF-A0A1J5V951-F1
#
_cell.length_a   1.000
_cell.length_b   1.000
_cell.length_c   1.000
_cell.angle_alpha   90.00
_cell.angle_beta   90.00
_cell.angle_gamma   90.00
#
_symmetry.space_group_name_H-M   'P 1'
#
loop_
_entity.id
_entity.type
_entity.pdbx_description
1 polymer ?
#
loop_
_entity_poly.entity_id
_entity_poly.type
_entity_poly.pdbx_seq_one_letter_code
_entity_poly.pdbx_strand_id
1 'polypeptide(L)' 'MNDIILAQAAAATEYTGLGTIGYGLATIGPGIGIGMLVGKTVEGMARQPEMAGQLRTTMFLGIAFVEALALIGLVAGFLF' A
#
# COMPACT_ATOMS: atom_id res chain seq x y z
N MET A 1 -21.74 -53.78 3.26
CA MET A 1 -20.52 -53.13 2.74
C MET A 1 -20.90 -52.30 1.53
N ASN A 2 -21.11 -50.99 1.70
CA ASN A 2 -20.79 -50.00 0.66
C ASN A 2 -20.81 -48.57 1.25
N ASP A 3 -19.88 -48.26 2.17
CA ASP A 3 -19.71 -46.92 2.75
C ASP A 3 -18.77 -46.01 1.90
N ILE A 4 -18.69 -46.20 0.58
CA ILE A 4 -17.66 -45.53 -0.25
C ILE A 4 -18.23 -44.36 -1.08
N ILE A 5 -19.08 -43.50 -0.51
CA ILE A 5 -19.36 -42.17 -1.11
C ILE A 5 -19.39 -41.10 -0.01
N LEU A 6 -18.29 -40.95 0.70
CA LEU A 6 -17.97 -39.70 1.39
C LEU A 6 -16.48 -39.42 1.18
N ALA A 7 -16.18 -38.52 0.24
CA ALA A 7 -15.01 -37.63 0.20
C ALA A 7 -14.61 -37.30 -1.25
N GLN A 8 -15.47 -36.62 -2.01
CA GLN A 8 -14.90 -35.62 -2.92
C GLN A 8 -14.51 -34.45 -2.02
N ALA A 9 -13.28 -34.48 -1.52
CA ALA A 9 -12.70 -33.31 -0.87
C ALA A 9 -12.90 -32.14 -1.84
N ALA A 10 -13.67 -31.14 -1.43
CA ALA A 10 -13.74 -29.89 -2.15
C ALA A 10 -12.31 -29.36 -2.18
N ALA A 11 -11.62 -29.53 -3.31
CA ALA A 11 -10.34 -28.90 -3.52
C ALA A 11 -10.61 -27.39 -3.42
N ALA A 12 -10.19 -26.79 -2.30
CA ALA A 12 -10.20 -25.35 -2.19
C ALA A 12 -9.37 -24.83 -3.37
N THR A 13 -9.99 -24.07 -4.25
CA THR A 13 -9.27 -23.45 -5.36
C THR A 13 -8.38 -22.38 -4.74
N GLU A 14 -7.09 -22.68 -4.58
CA GLU A 14 -6.11 -21.70 -4.17
C GLU A 14 -5.87 -20.74 -5.33
N TYR A 15 -6.39 -19.53 -5.21
CA TYR A 15 -6.09 -18.46 -6.15
C TYR A 15 -4.72 -17.87 -5.84
N THR A 16 -3.67 -18.48 -6.40
CA THR A 16 -2.31 -17.96 -6.31
C THR A 16 -2.23 -16.55 -6.92
N GLY A 17 -1.81 -15.57 -6.14
CA GLY A 17 -1.53 -14.21 -6.61
C GLY A 17 -2.59 -13.14 -6.33
N LEU A 18 -3.71 -13.45 -5.66
CA LEU A 18 -4.68 -12.40 -5.28
C LEU A 18 -4.09 -11.33 -4.34
N GLY A 19 -3.14 -11.72 -3.49
CA GLY A 19 -2.44 -10.78 -2.59
C GLY A 19 -1.68 -9.68 -3.33
N THR A 20 -1.09 -9.97 -4.49
CA THR A 20 -0.35 -8.95 -5.28
C THR A 20 -1.31 -7.97 -5.94
N ILE A 21 -2.48 -8.43 -6.37
CA ILE A 21 -3.55 -7.58 -6.89
C ILE A 21 -4.08 -6.67 -5.77
N GLY A 22 -4.36 -7.24 -4.60
CA GLY A 22 -4.81 -6.49 -3.42
C GLY A 22 -3.82 -5.41 -3.02
N TYR A 23 -2.52 -5.73 -3.00
CA TYR A 23 -1.47 -4.75 -2.73
C TYR A 23 -1.38 -3.67 -3.82
N GLY A 24 -1.48 -4.05 -5.10
CA GLY A 24 -1.51 -3.10 -6.21
C GLY A 24 -2.65 -2.09 -6.09
N LEU A 25 -3.81 -2.52 -5.62
CA LEU A 25 -4.94 -1.62 -5.34
C LEU A 25 -4.70 -0.75 -4.10
N ALA A 26 -4.12 -1.31 -3.03
CA ALA A 26 -3.83 -0.58 -1.80
C ALA A 26 -2.82 0.57 -2.01
N THR A 27 -1.93 0.46 -2.99
CA THR A 27 -0.87 1.46 -3.26
C THR A 27 -1.33 2.64 -4.14
N ILE A 28 -2.53 2.59 -4.75
CA ILE A 28 -3.03 3.68 -5.61
C ILE A 28 -3.19 4.98 -4.83
N GLY A 29 -3.85 4.92 -3.66
CA GLY A 29 -4.07 6.09 -2.80
C GLY A 29 -2.75 6.73 -2.34
N PRO A 30 -1.82 5.95 -1.76
CA PRO A 30 -0.50 6.43 -1.36
C PRO A 30 0.31 7.00 -2.53
N GLY A 31 0.29 6.37 -3.71
CA GLY A 31 0.98 6.87 -4.90
C GLY A 31 0.49 8.26 -5.33
N ILE A 32 -0.82 8.48 -5.35
CA ILE A 32 -1.41 9.79 -5.65
C ILE A 32 -1.08 10.79 -4.54
N GLY A 33 -1.23 10.39 -3.28
CA GLY A 33 -0.97 11.24 -2.12
C GLY A 33 0.47 11.74 -2.05
N ILE A 34 1.45 10.87 -2.29
CA ILE A 34 2.88 11.23 -2.34
C ILE A 34 3.15 12.18 -3.50
N GLY A 35 2.61 11.90 -4.69
CA GLY A 35 2.79 12.77 -5.85
C GLY A 35 2.33 14.20 -5.58
N MET A 36 1.15 14.36 -4.97
CA MET A 36 0.63 15.68 -4.58
C MET A 36 1.47 16.33 -3.47
N LEU A 37 1.79 15.59 -2.42
CA LEU A 37 2.52 16.09 -1.26
C LEU A 37 3.93 16.56 -1.63
N VAL A 38 4.66 15.75 -2.39
CA VAL A 38 6.03 16.07 -2.83
C VAL A 38 5.99 17.23 -3.81
N GLY A 39 5.06 17.23 -4.77
CA GLY A 39 4.88 18.34 -5.70
C GLY A 39 4.66 19.68 -4.98
N LYS A 40 3.78 19.71 -3.99
CA LYS A 40 3.52 20.93 -3.18
C LYS A 40 4.71 21.33 -2.33
N THR A 41 5.46 20.37 -1.80
CA THR A 41 6.69 20.66 -1.05
C THR A 41 7.73 21.31 -1.94
N VAL A 42 7.94 20.78 -3.16
CA VAL A 42 8.89 21.35 -4.12
C VAL A 42 8.47 22.75 -4.57
N GLU A 43 7.18 22.97 -4.87
CA GLU A 43 6.64 24.32 -5.14
C GLU A 43 6.89 25.29 -3.97
N GLY A 44 6.67 24.84 -2.74
CA GLY A 44 6.91 25.64 -1.54
C GLY A 44 8.39 26.00 -1.36
N MET A 45 9.28 25.03 -1.55
CA MET A 45 10.73 25.24 -1.47
C MET A 45 11.24 26.20 -2.55
N ALA A 46 10.68 26.12 -3.77
CA ALA A 46 11.04 27.02 -4.86
C ALA A 46 10.60 28.47 -4.58
N ARG A 47 9.47 28.66 -3.89
CA ARG A 47 8.96 29.98 -3.49
C ARG A 47 9.68 30.57 -2.29
N GLN A 48 10.08 29.74 -1.32
CA GLN A 48 10.76 30.16 -0.09
C GLN A 48 11.94 29.22 0.21
N PRO A 49 13.11 29.46 -0.40
CA PRO A 49 14.29 28.62 -0.22
C PRO A 49 14.77 28.53 1.24
N GLU A 50 14.59 29.61 2.01
CA GLU A 50 14.94 29.70 3.43
C GLU A 50 14.16 28.69 4.30
N MET A 51 12.95 28.30 3.87
CA MET A 51 12.11 27.33 4.58
C MET A 51 12.33 25.89 4.12
N ALA A 52 13.25 25.64 3.18
CA ALA A 52 13.38 24.33 2.55
C ALA A 52 13.71 23.19 3.52
N GLY A 53 14.50 23.45 4.56
CA GLY A 53 14.79 22.46 5.60
C GLY A 53 13.54 22.04 6.38
N GLN A 54 12.70 23.00 6.77
CA GLN A 54 11.46 22.72 7.49
C GLN A 54 10.44 22.01 6.60
N LEU A 55 10.28 22.47 5.35
CA LEU A 55 9.39 21.85 4.37
C LEU A 55 9.74 20.39 4.11
N ARG A 56 11.03 20.05 3.96
CA ARG A 56 11.48 18.65 3.82
C ARG A 56 11.15 17.82 5.06
N THR A 57 11.31 18.37 6.26
CA THR A 57 11.01 17.66 7.51
C THR A 57 9.51 17.32 7.59
N THR A 58 8.64 18.29 7.34
CA THR A 58 7.18 18.07 7.31
C THR A 58 6.77 17.14 6.17
N MET A 59 7.42 17.23 5.01
CA MET A 59 7.19 16.34 3.87
C MET A 59 7.42 14.88 4.25
N PHE A 60 8.55 14.53 4.87
CA PHE A 60 8.83 13.15 5.26
C PHE A 60 7.83 12.61 6.28
N LEU A 61 7.41 13.43 7.24
CA LEU A 61 6.35 13.05 8.18
C LEU A 61 5.03 12.77 7.44
N GLY A 62 4.66 13.63 6.47
CA GLY A 62 3.47 13.42 5.66
C GLY A 62 3.56 12.19 4.76
N ILE A 63 4.73 11.89 4.16
CA ILE A 63 4.97 10.65 3.40
C ILE A 63 4.71 9.44 4.28
N ALA A 64 5.23 9.43 5.52
CA ALA A 64 5.04 8.31 6.44
C ALA A 64 3.56 8.04 6.74
N PHE A 65 2.75 9.10 6.90
CA PHE A 65 1.30 8.94 7.10
C PHE A 65 0.56 8.50 5.84
N VAL A 66 0.96 9.00 4.66
CA VAL A 66 0.35 8.61 3.38
C VAL A 66 0.65 7.14 3.05
N GLU A 67 1.85 6.66 3.36
CA GLU A 67 2.29 5.28 3.11
C GLU A 67 1.72 4.25 4.10
N ALA A 68 1.19 4.68 5.25
CA ALA A 68 0.74 3.75 6.30
C ALA A 68 -0.25 2.68 5.79
N LEU A 69 -1.16 3.05 4.88
CA LEU A 69 -2.15 2.13 4.31
C LEU A 69 -1.54 1.16 3.29
N ALA A 70 -0.57 1.60 2.48
CA ALA A 70 0.16 0.73 1.56
C ALA A 70 0.99 -0.31 2.33
N LEU A 71 1.68 0.12 3.39
CA LEU A 71 2.48 -0.78 4.22
C LEU A 71 1.60 -1.83 4.94
N ILE A 72 0.40 -1.46 5.37
CA ILE A 72 -0.57 -2.45 5.91
C ILE A 72 -0.98 -3.45 4.82
N GLY A 73 -1.26 -2.99 3.61
CA GLY A 73 -1.58 -3.86 2.47
C GLY A 73 -0.43 -4.81 2.11
N LEU A 74 0.82 -4.32 2.18
CA LEU A 74 2.02 -5.14 1.98
C LEU A 74 2.12 -6.22 3.05
N VAL A 75 2.00 -5.84 4.33
CA VAL A 75 2.07 -6.77 5.46
C VAL A 75 0.95 -7.82 5.38
N ALA A 76 -0.26 -7.43 4.98
CA ALA A 76 -1.36 -8.38 4.79
C ALA A 76 -1.02 -9.48 3.77
N GLY A 77 -0.30 -9.15 2.68
CA GLY A 77 0.15 -10.13 1.69
C GLY A 77 1.21 -11.14 2.19
N PHE A 78 1.79 -10.92 3.37
CA PHE A 78 2.66 -11.90 4.05
C PHE A 78 1.94 -12.70 5.14
N LEU A 79 0.77 -12.22 5.61
CA LEU A 79 0.01 -12.86 6.69
C LEU A 79 -1.06 -13.82 6.18
N PHE A 80 -1.57 -13.60 4.97
CA PHE A 80 -2.64 -14.37 4.33
C PHE A 80 -2.15 -14.94 3.00
#